data_AF-A0A7G8WKY7-F1
#
_entry.id   AF-A0A7G8WKY7-F1
#
_cell.length_a   1.000
_cell.length_b   1.000
_cell.length_c   1.000
_cell.angle_alpha   90.00
_cell.angle_beta   90.00
_cell.angle_gamma   90.00
#
_symmetry.space_group_name_H-M   'P 1'
#
loop_
_entity.id
_entity.type
_entity.pdbx_description
1 polymer ?
#
loop_
_entity_poly.entity_id
_entity_poly.type
_entity_poly.pdbx_seq_one_letter_code
_entity_poly.pdbx_strand_id
1 'polypeptide(L)'
;MSKRADQRQISILHDVYGPVFQLRDADAAGIPRGVIRRMVDHGELERLAKSAFALAATMENASPWERFRLRSIAFVAGAQDGTFLTGAAAAAVLGLPMISDPPALPTAIRHGSPHTGHRLTPYGTVRHGSLPMRDRTTRNRVPVVSPAHCAIDVARHFGSRDGLVVADKVLHGDISREVLAAITRGMDHYPGINEARWVVEHADQRSESPLETLGRFAFLLAALPAPLSNVWIPAGGQWFRVDHLIPETGVILEADGAIKYNNRADASLLIADDRDRERLLRGLGFGLTRYQWSTAVHHPGEVIFRAAEAARLRGPQPVPTCWRVDSPFN
;
A
#
# COMPACT_ATOMS: atom_id res chain seq x y z
N MET A 1 -10.70 39.32 18.49
CA MET A 1 -11.52 38.19 18.01
C MET A 1 -11.16 36.96 18.81
N SER A 2 -12.13 36.15 19.23
CA SER A 2 -11.92 35.00 20.12
C SER A 2 -11.33 33.81 19.35
N LYS A 3 -10.40 33.08 19.97
CA LYS A 3 -9.78 31.82 19.47
C LYS A 3 -10.80 30.84 18.87
N ARG A 4 -11.99 30.73 19.49
CA ARG A 4 -13.09 29.87 19.02
C ARG A 4 -13.68 30.29 17.66
N ALA A 5 -13.69 31.59 17.35
CA ALA A 5 -14.20 32.09 16.09
C ALA A 5 -13.24 31.77 14.94
N ASP A 6 -11.94 31.95 15.16
CA ASP A 6 -10.88 31.64 14.19
C ASP A 6 -10.86 30.12 13.89
N GLN A 7 -10.96 29.27 14.91
CA GLN A 7 -11.05 27.81 14.74
C GLN A 7 -12.26 27.38 13.91
N ARG A 8 -13.42 28.03 14.12
CA ARG A 8 -14.64 27.74 13.34
C ARG A 8 -14.45 28.08 11.87
N GLN A 9 -13.77 29.19 11.56
CA GLN A 9 -13.49 29.59 10.17
C GLN A 9 -12.56 28.58 9.47
N ILE A 10 -11.55 28.04 10.17
CA ILE A 10 -10.67 27.03 9.57
C ILE A 10 -11.36 25.67 9.38
N SER A 11 -12.28 25.29 10.28
CA SER A 11 -13.09 24.07 10.10
C SER A 11 -13.81 24.09 8.75
N ILE A 12 -14.34 25.25 8.34
CA ILE A 12 -15.00 25.41 7.05
C ILE A 12 -14.04 25.13 5.89
N LEU A 13 -12.79 25.61 5.98
CA LEU A 13 -11.77 25.30 4.96
C LEU A 13 -11.47 23.80 4.89
N HIS A 14 -11.35 23.16 6.05
CA HIS A 14 -11.11 21.73 6.13
C HIS A 14 -12.26 20.93 5.49
N ASP A 15 -13.51 21.32 5.75
CA ASP A 15 -14.70 20.63 5.23
C ASP A 15 -14.85 20.79 3.71
N VAL A 16 -14.45 21.95 3.16
CA VAL A 16 -14.62 22.27 1.72
C VAL A 16 -13.41 21.84 0.87
N TYR A 17 -12.20 22.01 1.39
CA TYR A 17 -10.94 21.82 0.65
C TYR A 17 -10.15 20.60 1.12
N GLY A 18 -10.53 20.00 2.24
CA GLY A 18 -9.86 18.84 2.83
C GLY A 18 -8.78 19.21 3.86
N PRO A 19 -7.96 18.24 4.29
CA PRO A 19 -7.04 18.40 5.42
C PRO A 19 -5.86 19.34 5.16
N VAL A 20 -5.67 19.74 3.90
CA VAL A 20 -4.68 20.72 3.49
C VAL A 20 -5.38 21.75 2.62
N PHE A 21 -5.24 23.02 2.97
CA PHE A 21 -5.78 24.14 2.21
C PHE A 21 -4.68 25.14 1.87
N GLN A 22 -4.89 25.91 0.81
CA GLN A 22 -4.00 26.97 0.40
C GLN A 22 -4.51 28.35 0.80
N LEU A 23 -3.62 29.35 0.79
CA LEU A 23 -3.99 30.74 1.05
C LEU A 23 -5.07 31.24 0.08
N ARG A 24 -5.08 30.75 -1.18
CA ARG A 24 -6.12 31.07 -2.16
C ARG A 24 -7.50 30.52 -1.78
N ASP A 25 -7.54 29.40 -1.04
CA ASP A 25 -8.78 28.79 -0.58
C ASP A 25 -9.36 29.61 0.58
N ALA A 26 -8.50 30.11 1.47
CA ALA A 26 -8.88 31.08 2.51
C ALA A 26 -9.42 32.38 1.90
N ASP A 27 -8.74 32.93 0.88
CA ASP A 27 -9.19 34.11 0.15
C ASP A 27 -10.57 33.86 -0.50
N ALA A 28 -10.78 32.70 -1.14
CA ALA A 28 -12.05 32.31 -1.76
C ALA A 28 -13.19 32.12 -0.74
N ALA A 29 -12.88 31.68 0.48
CA ALA A 29 -13.84 31.54 1.57
C ALA A 29 -14.08 32.85 2.36
N GLY A 30 -13.47 33.96 1.94
CA GLY A 30 -13.58 35.25 2.64
C GLY A 30 -12.90 35.29 4.00
N ILE A 31 -11.95 34.38 4.26
CA ILE A 31 -11.21 34.31 5.52
C ILE A 31 -9.99 35.23 5.44
N PRO A 32 -9.90 36.26 6.31
CA PRO A 32 -8.80 37.21 6.25
C PRO A 32 -7.45 36.54 6.49
N ARG A 33 -6.42 36.93 5.71
CA ARG A 33 -5.05 36.42 5.88
C ARG A 33 -4.47 36.64 7.29
N GLY A 34 -4.94 37.67 8.00
CA GLY A 34 -4.59 37.92 9.39
C GLY A 34 -5.03 36.81 10.35
N VAL A 35 -6.13 36.10 10.04
CA VAL A 35 -6.57 34.89 10.78
C VAL A 35 -5.56 33.77 10.57
N ILE A 36 -5.20 33.49 9.32
CA ILE A 36 -4.20 32.45 9.00
C ILE A 36 -2.87 32.73 9.69
N ARG A 37 -2.36 33.96 9.57
CA ARG A 37 -1.10 34.38 10.20
C ARG A 37 -1.16 34.20 11.72
N ARG A 38 -2.20 34.71 12.37
CA ARG A 38 -2.37 34.59 13.83
C ARG A 38 -2.43 33.13 14.28
N MET A 39 -3.13 32.27 13.55
CA MET A 39 -3.23 30.85 13.89
C MET A 39 -1.91 30.10 13.67
N VAL A 40 -1.09 30.49 12.68
CA VAL A 40 0.29 29.99 12.54
C VAL A 40 1.16 30.49 13.70
N ASP A 41 1.10 31.78 14.04
CA ASP A 41 1.87 32.38 15.14
C ASP A 41 1.52 31.75 16.50
N HIS A 42 0.27 31.29 16.68
CA HIS A 42 -0.20 30.57 17.87
C HIS A 42 0.03 29.04 17.82
N GLY A 43 0.60 28.51 16.73
CA GLY A 43 0.85 27.07 16.58
C GLY A 43 -0.40 26.21 16.34
N GLU A 44 -1.53 26.81 15.95
CA GLU A 44 -2.77 26.09 15.62
C GLU A 44 -2.79 25.61 14.15
N LEU A 45 -2.03 26.27 13.29
CA LEU A 45 -1.79 25.87 11.91
C LEU A 45 -0.30 25.60 11.66
N GLU A 46 0.00 24.50 11.00
CA GLU A 46 1.34 24.20 10.48
C GLU A 46 1.42 24.56 8.99
N ARG A 47 2.49 25.25 8.59
CA ARG A 47 2.79 25.52 7.19
C ARG A 47 3.55 24.34 6.59
N LEU A 48 2.91 23.61 5.69
CA LEU A 48 3.47 22.40 5.08
C LEU A 48 4.20 22.66 3.76
N ALA A 49 3.79 23.68 3.00
CA ALA A 49 4.42 24.06 1.74
C ALA A 49 4.23 25.55 1.44
N LYS A 50 4.61 25.99 0.23
CA LYS A 50 4.40 27.38 -0.22
C LYS A 50 2.91 27.70 -0.22
N SER A 51 2.50 28.46 0.80
CA SER A 51 1.12 28.93 0.99
C SER A 51 0.09 27.81 1.16
N ALA A 52 0.51 26.67 1.70
CA ALA A 52 -0.36 25.54 2.05
C ALA A 52 -0.19 25.19 3.54
N PHE A 53 -1.32 24.93 4.19
CA PHE A 53 -1.43 24.80 5.64
C PHE A 53 -2.32 23.62 6.03
N ALA A 54 -2.06 23.07 7.21
CA ALA A 54 -2.91 22.07 7.87
C ALA A 54 -3.07 22.43 9.35
N LEU A 55 -4.09 21.87 10.00
CA LEU A 55 -4.25 21.98 11.45
C LEU A 55 -3.09 21.27 12.16
N ALA A 56 -2.48 21.92 13.15
CA ALA A 56 -1.38 21.35 13.91
C ALA A 56 -1.81 20.06 14.64
N ALA A 57 -3.03 20.04 15.18
CA ALA A 57 -3.62 18.86 15.81
C ALA A 57 -3.75 17.67 14.85
N THR A 58 -4.03 17.91 13.56
CA THR A 58 -4.08 16.85 12.54
C THR A 58 -2.68 16.28 12.29
N MET A 59 -1.66 17.13 12.23
CA MET A 59 -0.27 16.72 12.03
C MET A 59 0.30 15.95 13.24
N GLU A 60 -0.04 16.38 14.45
CA GLU A 60 0.40 15.77 15.71
C GLU A 60 -0.14 14.34 15.87
N ASN A 61 -1.43 14.14 15.59
CA ASN A 61 -2.10 12.84 15.73
C ASN A 61 -1.90 11.90 14.52
N ALA A 62 -1.34 12.40 13.41
CA ALA A 62 -1.13 11.63 12.20
C ALA A 62 -0.01 10.59 12.38
N SER A 63 -0.16 9.42 11.75
CA SER A 63 0.95 8.46 11.59
C SER A 63 2.06 9.06 10.72
N PRO A 64 3.29 8.50 10.70
CA PRO A 64 4.34 8.96 9.79
C PRO A 64 3.90 9.05 8.32
N TRP A 65 3.19 8.02 7.84
CA TRP A 65 2.65 7.99 6.49
C TRP A 65 1.53 9.01 6.26
N GLU A 66 0.66 9.28 7.24
CA GLU A 66 -0.36 10.32 7.10
C GLU A 66 0.27 11.71 7.10
N ARG A 67 1.28 11.99 7.94
CA ARG A 67 2.06 13.24 7.87
C ARG A 67 2.70 13.42 6.50
N PHE A 68 3.28 12.35 5.95
CA PHE A 68 3.88 12.37 4.62
C PHE A 68 2.83 12.61 3.52
N ARG A 69 1.64 12.01 3.64
CA ARG A 69 0.50 12.25 2.76
C ARG A 69 0.10 13.73 2.76
N LEU A 70 -0.08 14.33 3.93
CA LEU A 70 -0.45 15.74 4.07
C LEU A 70 0.62 16.67 3.48
N ARG A 71 1.90 16.40 3.73
CA ARG A 71 3.03 17.13 3.09
C ARG A 71 3.02 16.98 1.57
N SER A 72 2.69 15.79 1.05
CA SER A 72 2.59 15.52 -0.39
C SER A 72 1.47 16.34 -1.05
N ILE A 73 0.30 16.40 -0.41
CA ILE A 73 -0.84 17.21 -0.88
C ILE A 73 -0.45 18.70 -0.91
N ALA A 74 0.14 19.19 0.18
CA ALA A 74 0.61 20.57 0.27
C ALA A 74 1.65 20.91 -0.82
N PHE A 75 2.59 20.00 -1.06
CA PHE A 75 3.64 20.16 -2.06
C PHE A 75 3.07 20.32 -3.48
N VAL A 76 2.21 19.41 -3.91
CA VAL A 76 1.66 19.46 -5.29
C VAL A 76 0.69 20.63 -5.46
N ALA A 77 -0.03 21.03 -4.41
CA ALA A 77 -0.92 22.19 -4.47
C ALA A 77 -0.15 23.48 -4.77
N GLY A 78 1.09 23.61 -4.30
CA GLY A 78 1.99 24.74 -4.59
C GLY A 78 2.86 24.56 -5.83
N ALA A 79 2.73 23.45 -6.56
CA ALA A 79 3.48 23.18 -7.79
C ALA A 79 2.82 23.88 -9.00
N GLN A 80 3.54 23.92 -10.11
CA GLN A 80 3.00 24.40 -11.38
C GLN A 80 1.98 23.40 -11.94
N ASP A 81 1.03 23.89 -12.72
CA ASP A 81 0.06 23.07 -13.44
C ASP A 81 0.74 21.98 -14.28
N GLY A 82 0.10 20.82 -14.35
CA GLY A 82 0.63 19.63 -15.03
C GLY A 82 1.67 18.85 -14.23
N THR A 83 1.88 19.17 -12.94
CA THR A 83 2.66 18.35 -12.00
C THR A 83 1.75 17.39 -11.24
N PHE A 84 2.13 16.10 -11.22
CA PHE A 84 1.37 15.01 -10.60
C PHE A 84 2.23 14.30 -9.56
N LEU A 85 1.70 14.00 -8.38
CA LEU A 85 2.40 13.17 -7.39
C LEU A 85 2.71 11.78 -7.96
N THR A 86 3.89 11.22 -7.62
CA THR A 86 4.32 9.88 -8.04
C THR A 86 5.09 9.14 -6.93
N GLY A 87 5.40 7.86 -7.13
CA GLY A 87 6.11 7.01 -6.16
C GLY A 87 5.39 6.96 -4.81
N ALA A 88 6.15 6.99 -3.71
CA ALA A 88 5.59 6.99 -2.35
C ALA A 88 4.54 8.09 -2.11
N ALA A 89 4.71 9.28 -2.70
CA ALA A 89 3.76 10.39 -2.52
C ALA A 89 2.41 10.09 -3.19
N ALA A 90 2.44 9.44 -4.37
CA ALA A 90 1.23 8.93 -5.00
C ALA A 90 0.62 7.78 -4.20
N ALA A 91 1.43 6.83 -3.73
CA ALA A 91 0.96 5.70 -2.93
C ALA A 91 0.19 6.18 -1.69
N ALA A 92 0.75 7.14 -0.96
CA ALA A 92 0.10 7.74 0.22
C ALA A 92 -1.25 8.41 -0.13
N VAL A 93 -1.32 9.17 -1.23
CA VAL A 93 -2.57 9.85 -1.63
C VAL A 93 -3.62 8.88 -2.17
N LEU A 94 -3.20 7.83 -2.88
CA LEU A 94 -4.07 6.78 -3.43
C LEU A 94 -4.53 5.77 -2.37
N GLY A 95 -3.90 5.74 -1.20
CA GLY A 95 -4.17 4.76 -0.15
C GLY A 95 -3.57 3.39 -0.45
N LEU A 96 -2.45 3.36 -1.18
CA LEU A 96 -1.73 2.12 -1.51
C LEU A 96 -0.75 1.77 -0.38
N PRO A 97 -0.68 0.50 0.03
CA PRO A 97 0.14 0.07 1.15
C PRO A 97 1.63 0.14 0.80
N MET A 98 2.44 0.59 1.75
CA MET A 98 3.90 0.62 1.68
C MET A 98 4.47 -0.03 2.96
N ILE A 99 5.59 -0.72 2.81
CA ILE A 99 6.29 -1.41 3.90
C ILE A 99 7.42 -0.55 4.44
N SER A 100 8.15 0.11 3.54
CA SER A 100 9.24 1.01 3.92
C SER A 100 8.71 2.26 4.62
N ASP A 101 9.59 2.94 5.37
CA ASP A 101 9.25 4.23 5.95
C ASP A 101 9.02 5.29 4.87
N PRO A 102 8.16 6.30 5.12
CA PRO A 102 7.95 7.38 4.18
C PRO A 102 9.27 8.15 3.96
N PRO A 103 9.60 8.54 2.71
CA PRO A 103 10.78 9.33 2.45
C PRO A 103 10.65 10.74 3.06
N ALA A 104 11.77 11.42 3.27
CA ALA A 104 11.78 12.74 3.90
C ALA A 104 11.00 13.80 3.10
N LEU A 105 11.03 13.71 1.77
CA LEU A 105 10.40 14.67 0.87
C LEU A 105 9.51 13.98 -0.17
N PRO A 106 8.34 14.56 -0.50
CA PRO A 106 7.48 14.05 -1.54
C PRO A 106 8.10 14.25 -2.92
N THR A 107 7.69 13.41 -3.86
CA THR A 107 8.13 13.48 -5.25
C THR A 107 6.93 13.61 -6.18
N ALA A 108 7.07 14.47 -7.17
CA ALA A 108 6.12 14.65 -8.26
C ALA A 108 6.82 14.50 -9.61
N ILE A 109 6.03 14.28 -10.65
CA ILE A 109 6.46 14.18 -12.03
C ILE A 109 5.69 15.19 -12.88
N ARG A 110 6.39 15.78 -13.85
CA ARG A 110 5.80 16.58 -14.91
C ARG A 110 6.16 15.96 -16.25
N HIS A 111 5.20 15.97 -17.17
CA HIS A 111 5.46 15.56 -18.55
C HIS A 111 6.56 16.42 -19.18
N GLY A 112 7.59 15.77 -19.71
CA GLY A 112 8.72 16.45 -20.36
C GLY A 112 9.84 15.47 -20.69
N SER A 113 10.97 16.00 -21.15
CA SER A 113 12.16 15.16 -21.42
C SER A 113 12.71 14.59 -20.11
N PRO A 114 12.96 13.28 -20.00
CA PRO A 114 13.58 12.67 -18.81
C PRO A 114 15.04 13.09 -18.60
N HIS A 115 15.69 13.66 -19.62
CA HIS A 115 17.03 14.25 -19.53
C HIS A 115 17.01 15.65 -18.90
N THR A 116 15.83 16.22 -18.69
CA THR A 116 15.69 17.45 -17.91
C THR A 116 15.97 17.11 -16.45
N GLY A 117 16.93 17.79 -15.84
CA GLY A 117 17.23 17.64 -14.42
C GLY A 117 16.00 17.77 -13.53
N HIS A 118 16.11 17.26 -12.30
CA HIS A 118 15.06 17.40 -11.32
C HIS A 118 15.12 18.79 -10.68
N ARG A 119 13.96 19.30 -10.25
CA ARG A 119 13.85 20.53 -9.47
C ARG A 119 13.60 20.18 -8.01
N LEU A 120 14.62 20.35 -7.19
CA LEU A 120 14.54 20.20 -5.74
C LEU A 120 14.03 21.50 -5.11
N THR A 121 13.12 21.39 -4.15
CA THR A 121 12.66 22.48 -3.28
C THR A 121 12.67 22.01 -1.83
N PRO A 122 12.58 22.92 -0.84
CA PRO A 122 12.45 22.54 0.56
C PRO A 122 11.23 21.66 0.87
N TYR A 123 10.25 21.59 -0.04
CA TYR A 123 8.98 20.90 0.16
C TYR A 123 8.85 19.61 -0.67
N GLY A 124 9.79 19.32 -1.56
CA GLY A 124 9.68 18.19 -2.47
C GLY A 124 10.49 18.33 -3.75
N THR A 125 10.51 17.24 -4.51
CA THR A 125 11.23 17.13 -5.79
C THR A 125 10.26 16.98 -6.95
N VAL A 126 10.46 17.76 -8.01
CA VAL A 126 9.75 17.57 -9.29
C VAL A 126 10.72 16.97 -10.30
N ARG A 127 10.38 15.79 -10.82
CA ARG A 127 11.09 15.12 -11.92
C ARG A 127 10.39 15.39 -13.24
N HIS A 128 11.12 15.24 -14.33
CA HIS A 128 10.55 15.25 -15.67
C HIS A 128 10.64 13.85 -16.26
N GLY A 129 9.64 13.46 -17.03
CA GLY A 129 9.64 12.17 -17.70
C GLY A 129 8.40 11.99 -18.58
N SER A 130 8.36 10.87 -19.28
CA SER A 130 7.17 10.48 -20.02
C SER A 130 6.03 10.22 -19.04
N LEU A 131 4.95 10.97 -19.22
CA LEU A 131 3.72 10.83 -18.44
C LEU A 131 2.51 11.01 -19.38
N PRO A 132 2.08 9.95 -20.07
CA PRO A 132 0.91 9.97 -20.96
C PRO A 132 -0.36 10.41 -20.22
N MET A 133 -1.35 10.94 -20.94
CA MET A 133 -2.62 11.37 -20.31
C MET A 133 -3.34 10.24 -19.55
N ARG A 134 -3.29 9.01 -20.07
CA ARG A 134 -3.87 7.81 -19.41
C ARG A 134 -3.27 7.50 -18.04
N ASP A 135 -2.05 7.98 -17.76
CA ASP A 135 -1.36 7.75 -16.49
C ASP A 135 -1.55 8.92 -15.52
N ARG A 136 -2.35 9.93 -15.90
CA ARG A 136 -2.66 11.09 -15.08
C ARG A 136 -4.06 10.92 -14.52
N THR A 137 -4.22 11.14 -13.23
CA THR A 137 -5.54 11.14 -12.59
C THR A 137 -5.62 12.19 -11.50
N THR A 138 -6.73 12.22 -10.77
CA THR A 138 -6.94 13.08 -9.62
C THR A 138 -7.65 12.28 -8.54
N ARG A 139 -7.13 12.33 -7.31
CA ARG A 139 -7.74 11.72 -6.13
C ARG A 139 -8.07 12.82 -5.15
N ASN A 140 -9.36 13.01 -4.82
CA ASN A 140 -9.82 14.06 -3.91
C ASN A 140 -9.23 15.45 -4.26
N ARG A 141 -9.30 15.84 -5.55
CA ARG A 141 -8.76 17.10 -6.10
C ARG A 141 -7.23 17.22 -6.12
N VAL A 142 -6.50 16.16 -5.78
CA VAL A 142 -5.03 16.14 -5.79
C VAL A 142 -4.54 15.51 -7.11
N PRO A 143 -3.77 16.24 -7.94
CA PRO A 143 -3.14 15.68 -9.15
C PRO A 143 -2.13 14.58 -8.77
N VAL A 144 -2.38 13.37 -9.25
CA VAL A 144 -1.58 12.18 -8.95
C VAL A 144 -1.51 11.28 -10.17
N VAL A 145 -0.46 10.47 -10.27
CA VAL A 145 -0.39 9.44 -11.32
C VAL A 145 -1.44 8.34 -11.08
N SER A 146 -1.80 7.59 -12.12
CA SER A 146 -2.70 6.44 -12.01
C SER A 146 -2.15 5.39 -11.03
N PRO A 147 -3.00 4.55 -10.41
CA PRO A 147 -2.52 3.48 -9.53
C PRO A 147 -1.52 2.54 -10.23
N ALA A 148 -1.76 2.24 -11.50
CA ALA A 148 -0.85 1.46 -12.33
C ALA A 148 0.54 2.11 -12.47
N HIS A 149 0.59 3.40 -12.80
CA HIS A 149 1.86 4.12 -12.91
C HIS A 149 2.54 4.25 -11.54
N CYS A 150 1.77 4.46 -10.48
CA CYS A 150 2.28 4.48 -9.10
C CYS A 150 2.97 3.16 -8.74
N ALA A 151 2.37 2.00 -9.06
CA ALA A 151 2.96 0.68 -8.79
C ALA A 151 4.32 0.52 -9.49
N ILE A 152 4.40 0.91 -10.77
CA ILE A 152 5.66 0.86 -11.53
C ILE A 152 6.71 1.80 -10.93
N ASP A 153 6.36 3.04 -10.61
CA ASP A 153 7.30 4.00 -10.03
C ASP A 153 7.76 3.59 -8.62
N VAL A 154 6.88 2.98 -7.81
CA VAL A 154 7.25 2.40 -6.51
C VAL A 154 8.25 1.25 -6.73
N ALA A 155 7.97 0.30 -7.62
CA ALA A 155 8.88 -0.81 -7.89
C ALA A 155 10.27 -0.33 -8.33
N ARG A 156 10.34 0.72 -9.17
CA ARG A 156 11.60 1.29 -9.66
C ARG A 156 12.45 1.98 -8.59
N HIS A 157 11.82 2.55 -7.57
CA HIS A 157 12.50 3.44 -6.62
C HIS A 157 12.55 2.92 -5.18
N PHE A 158 11.67 1.99 -4.82
CA PHE A 158 11.58 1.37 -3.49
C PHE A 158 11.84 -0.15 -3.55
N GLY A 159 12.12 -0.68 -4.74
CA GLY A 159 12.51 -2.07 -4.94
C GLY A 159 11.33 -3.03 -5.00
N SER A 160 11.66 -4.31 -5.14
CA SER A 160 10.70 -5.38 -5.38
C SER A 160 9.72 -5.61 -4.23
N ARG A 161 10.14 -5.45 -2.97
CA ARG A 161 9.28 -5.66 -1.80
C ARG A 161 8.08 -4.71 -1.77
N ASP A 162 8.34 -3.40 -1.76
CA ASP A 162 7.28 -2.38 -1.80
C ASP A 162 6.55 -2.40 -3.15
N GLY A 163 7.28 -2.59 -4.24
CA GLY A 163 6.71 -2.69 -5.58
C GLY A 163 5.67 -3.80 -5.69
N LEU A 164 5.96 -5.00 -5.17
CA LEU A 164 5.05 -6.14 -5.21
C LEU A 164 3.80 -5.92 -4.36
N VAL A 165 3.96 -5.36 -3.15
CA VAL A 165 2.84 -5.01 -2.26
C VAL A 165 1.88 -4.02 -2.92
N VAL A 166 2.43 -2.98 -3.57
CA VAL A 166 1.60 -2.00 -4.29
C VAL A 166 0.99 -2.62 -5.56
N ALA A 167 1.75 -3.40 -6.32
CA ALA A 167 1.27 -4.03 -7.55
C ALA A 167 0.13 -5.02 -7.28
N ASP A 168 0.27 -5.89 -6.27
CA ASP A 168 -0.78 -6.83 -5.85
C ASP A 168 -2.06 -6.08 -5.48
N LYS A 169 -1.95 -5.01 -4.67
CA LYS A 169 -3.11 -4.20 -4.29
C LYS A 169 -3.79 -3.55 -5.50
N VAL A 170 -3.00 -3.11 -6.48
CA VAL A 170 -3.49 -2.52 -7.72
C VAL A 170 -4.20 -3.57 -8.59
N LEU A 171 -3.62 -4.76 -8.73
CA LEU A 171 -4.21 -5.86 -9.49
C LEU A 171 -5.51 -6.36 -8.86
N HIS A 172 -5.56 -6.41 -7.53
CA HIS A 172 -6.76 -6.76 -6.78
C HIS A 172 -7.90 -5.73 -6.96
N GLY A 173 -7.59 -4.49 -7.34
CA GLY A 173 -8.54 -3.39 -7.54
C GLY A 173 -8.97 -3.15 -8.99
N ASP A 174 -9.06 -4.21 -9.80
CA ASP A 174 -9.54 -4.23 -11.20
C ASP A 174 -8.58 -3.68 -12.27
N ILE A 175 -7.31 -3.42 -11.95
CA ILE A 175 -6.30 -3.08 -12.95
C ILE A 175 -5.63 -4.37 -13.45
N SER A 176 -5.60 -4.60 -14.76
CA SER A 176 -5.00 -5.80 -15.31
C SER A 176 -3.45 -5.74 -15.34
N ARG A 177 -2.81 -6.91 -15.34
CA ARG A 177 -1.33 -7.00 -15.46
C ARG A 177 -0.82 -6.38 -16.77
N GLU A 178 -1.61 -6.46 -17.84
CA GLU A 178 -1.28 -5.91 -19.16
C GLU A 178 -1.13 -4.39 -19.10
N VAL A 179 -1.91 -3.71 -18.24
CA VAL A 179 -1.78 -2.26 -18.01
C VAL A 179 -0.43 -1.94 -17.37
N LEU A 180 -0.04 -2.69 -16.32
CA LEU A 180 1.27 -2.53 -15.69
C LEU A 180 2.41 -2.79 -16.70
N ALA A 181 2.31 -3.88 -17.47
CA ALA A 181 3.28 -4.25 -18.48
C ALA A 181 3.42 -3.19 -19.59
N ALA A 182 2.30 -2.56 -19.99
CA ALA A 182 2.31 -1.50 -21.00
C ALA A 182 3.05 -0.24 -20.52
N ILE A 183 2.90 0.12 -19.24
CA ILE A 183 3.64 1.25 -18.64
C ILE A 183 5.14 0.92 -18.59
N THR A 184 5.51 -0.27 -18.12
CA THR A 184 6.91 -0.73 -18.06
C THR A 184 7.59 -0.72 -19.43
N ARG A 185 6.88 -1.12 -20.52
CA ARG A 185 7.43 -1.03 -21.89
C ARG A 185 7.71 0.41 -22.34
N GLY A 186 6.95 1.38 -21.86
CA GLY A 186 7.13 2.80 -22.18
C GLY A 186 8.27 3.49 -21.40
N MET A 187 8.90 2.79 -20.45
CA MET A 187 9.99 3.29 -19.60
C MET A 187 11.31 2.56 -19.89
N ASP A 188 11.53 2.11 -21.13
CA ASP A 188 12.77 1.41 -21.45
C ASP A 188 14.00 2.28 -21.13
N HIS A 189 15.05 1.64 -20.61
CA HIS A 189 16.27 2.27 -20.09
C HIS A 189 16.11 3.20 -18.88
N TYR A 190 14.92 3.32 -18.29
CA TYR A 190 14.78 4.07 -17.04
C TYR A 190 15.48 3.33 -15.89
N PRO A 191 16.13 4.03 -14.94
CA PRO A 191 16.69 3.41 -13.75
C PRO A 191 15.60 2.63 -12.97
N GLY A 192 15.96 1.45 -12.47
CA GLY A 192 15.07 0.55 -11.72
C GLY A 192 14.06 -0.23 -12.56
N ILE A 193 14.15 -0.17 -13.90
CA ILE A 193 13.13 -0.79 -14.77
C ILE A 193 13.13 -2.32 -14.68
N ASN A 194 14.27 -2.95 -14.38
CA ASN A 194 14.34 -4.40 -14.23
C ASN A 194 13.59 -4.88 -12.98
N GLU A 195 13.65 -4.11 -11.89
CA GLU A 195 12.87 -4.35 -10.69
C GLU A 195 11.37 -4.22 -10.98
N ALA A 196 10.96 -3.22 -11.76
CA ALA A 196 9.56 -3.10 -12.18
C ALA A 196 9.11 -4.25 -13.10
N ARG A 197 9.95 -4.70 -14.04
CA ARG A 197 9.67 -5.89 -14.87
C ARG A 197 9.47 -7.12 -14.00
N TRP A 198 10.36 -7.34 -13.04
CA TRP A 198 10.26 -8.44 -12.09
C TRP A 198 8.97 -8.35 -11.27
N VAL A 199 8.61 -7.17 -10.76
CA VAL A 199 7.35 -6.98 -10.01
C VAL A 199 6.14 -7.29 -10.90
N VAL A 200 6.11 -6.80 -12.14
CA VAL A 200 5.00 -7.06 -13.07
C VAL A 200 4.89 -8.53 -13.44
N GLU A 201 6.00 -9.26 -13.50
CA GLU A 201 5.99 -10.71 -13.73
C GLU A 201 5.42 -11.47 -12.52
N HIS A 202 5.82 -11.08 -11.31
CA HIS A 202 5.52 -11.82 -10.08
C HIS A 202 4.33 -11.31 -9.28
N ALA A 203 3.71 -10.18 -9.63
CA ALA A 203 2.52 -9.68 -8.94
C ALA A 203 1.38 -10.71 -9.00
N ASP A 204 0.47 -10.70 -8.03
CA ASP A 204 -0.65 -11.64 -7.93
C ASP A 204 -1.93 -10.90 -7.51
N GLN A 205 -2.94 -10.92 -8.38
CA GLN A 205 -4.24 -10.31 -8.12
C GLN A 205 -5.01 -10.94 -6.95
N ARG A 206 -4.60 -12.17 -6.56
CA ARG A 206 -5.24 -12.92 -5.48
C ARG A 206 -4.70 -12.56 -4.10
N SER A 207 -3.59 -11.83 -3.99
CA SER A 207 -3.12 -11.37 -2.68
C SER A 207 -4.00 -10.22 -2.20
N GLU A 208 -4.64 -10.37 -1.04
CA GLU A 208 -5.62 -9.40 -0.54
C GLU A 208 -5.01 -8.42 0.47
N SER A 209 -3.87 -8.79 1.07
CA SER A 209 -3.18 -8.00 2.09
C SER A 209 -1.67 -7.90 1.87
N PRO A 210 -1.01 -6.84 2.39
CA PRO A 210 0.45 -6.74 2.34
C PRO A 210 1.16 -7.90 3.04
N LEU A 211 0.56 -8.46 4.10
CA LEU A 211 1.14 -9.58 4.83
C LEU A 211 1.16 -10.86 3.98
N GLU A 212 0.07 -11.14 3.26
CA GLU A 212 0.02 -12.24 2.29
C GLU A 212 1.09 -12.07 1.20
N THR A 213 1.20 -10.86 0.61
CA THR A 213 2.23 -10.57 -0.39
C THR A 213 3.62 -10.80 0.17
N LEU A 214 3.91 -10.41 1.41
CA LEU A 214 5.22 -10.61 2.03
C LEU A 214 5.54 -12.08 2.31
N GLY A 215 4.56 -12.90 2.68
CA GLY A 215 4.75 -14.35 2.82
C GLY A 215 5.15 -14.99 1.50
N ARG A 216 4.47 -14.61 0.40
CA ARG A 216 4.80 -15.06 -0.96
C ARG A 216 6.15 -14.50 -1.43
N PHE A 217 6.44 -13.24 -1.11
CA PHE A 217 7.70 -12.58 -1.43
C PHE A 217 8.91 -13.30 -0.84
N ALA A 218 8.78 -13.92 0.34
CA ALA A 218 9.86 -14.71 0.93
C ALA A 218 10.31 -15.85 0.00
N PHE A 219 9.38 -16.60 -0.59
CA PHE A 219 9.68 -17.68 -1.54
C PHE A 219 10.31 -17.15 -2.82
N LEU A 220 9.75 -16.08 -3.37
CA LEU A 220 10.28 -15.41 -4.56
C LEU A 220 11.73 -14.92 -4.36
N LEU A 221 12.02 -14.33 -3.19
CA LEU A 221 13.35 -13.86 -2.83
C LEU A 221 14.37 -15.02 -2.75
N ALA A 222 13.93 -16.21 -2.34
CA ALA A 222 14.74 -17.42 -2.29
C ALA A 222 14.78 -18.21 -3.61
N ALA A 223 14.21 -17.66 -4.69
CA ALA A 223 14.05 -18.34 -5.98
C ALA A 223 13.33 -19.70 -5.88
N LEU A 224 12.41 -19.82 -4.92
CA LEU A 224 11.53 -20.97 -4.76
C LEU A 224 10.20 -20.73 -5.49
N PRO A 225 9.48 -21.80 -5.89
CA PRO A 225 8.11 -21.68 -6.37
C PRO A 225 7.24 -20.88 -5.40
N ALA A 226 6.53 -19.88 -5.91
CA ALA A 226 5.63 -19.08 -5.09
C ALA A 226 4.43 -19.92 -4.64
N PRO A 227 4.03 -19.85 -3.36
CA PRO A 227 2.76 -20.40 -2.90
C PRO A 227 1.58 -19.83 -3.69
N LEU A 228 0.53 -20.63 -3.86
CA LEU A 228 -0.74 -20.21 -4.44
C LEU A 228 -1.54 -19.41 -3.40
N SER A 229 -1.88 -18.16 -3.70
CA SER A 229 -2.64 -17.29 -2.80
C SER A 229 -4.15 -17.58 -2.81
N ASN A 230 -4.81 -17.43 -1.66
CA ASN A 230 -6.26 -17.46 -1.48
C ASN A 230 -6.96 -18.71 -2.07
N VAL A 231 -6.44 -19.89 -1.73
CA VAL A 231 -6.90 -21.19 -2.23
C VAL A 231 -8.10 -21.71 -1.43
N TRP A 232 -9.06 -22.34 -2.11
CA TRP A 232 -10.24 -22.96 -1.53
C TRP A 232 -10.07 -24.46 -1.30
N ILE A 233 -10.38 -24.93 -0.10
CA ILE A 233 -10.29 -26.33 0.33
C ILE A 233 -11.64 -26.77 0.91
N PRO A 234 -12.25 -27.86 0.40
CA PRO A 234 -13.48 -28.40 0.98
C PRO A 234 -13.14 -29.30 2.17
N ALA A 235 -13.68 -29.01 3.35
CA ALA A 235 -13.46 -29.83 4.54
C ALA A 235 -14.69 -29.78 5.47
N GLY A 236 -15.10 -30.92 6.04
CA GLY A 236 -16.20 -30.97 7.00
C GLY A 236 -17.56 -30.47 6.47
N GLY A 237 -17.81 -30.62 5.16
CA GLY A 237 -19.05 -30.16 4.53
C GLY A 237 -19.10 -28.66 4.22
N GLN A 238 -18.00 -27.94 4.41
CA GLN A 238 -17.86 -26.51 4.12
C GLN A 238 -16.61 -26.22 3.28
N TRP A 239 -16.47 -24.99 2.81
CA TRP A 239 -15.30 -24.51 2.08
C TRP A 239 -14.50 -23.53 2.94
N PHE A 240 -13.20 -23.79 3.09
CA PHE A 240 -12.27 -22.89 3.74
C PHE A 240 -11.38 -22.22 2.69
N ARG A 241 -11.21 -20.90 2.83
CA ARG A 241 -10.21 -20.14 2.05
C ARG A 241 -8.97 -19.93 2.91
N VAL A 242 -7.83 -20.41 2.44
CA VAL A 242 -6.53 -20.29 3.11
C VAL A 242 -5.67 -19.26 2.41
N ASP A 243 -4.83 -18.54 3.17
CA ASP A 243 -4.05 -17.43 2.61
C ASP A 243 -3.06 -17.90 1.55
N HIS A 244 -2.33 -19.00 1.79
CA HIS A 244 -1.41 -19.62 0.84
C HIS A 244 -1.41 -21.15 0.92
N LEU A 245 -1.21 -21.81 -0.22
CA LEU A 245 -0.93 -23.24 -0.34
C LEU A 245 0.36 -23.46 -1.13
N ILE A 246 1.25 -24.34 -0.66
CA ILE A 246 2.36 -24.89 -1.44
C ILE A 246 1.91 -26.25 -1.99
N PRO A 247 1.52 -26.35 -3.27
CA PRO A 247 0.95 -27.57 -3.83
C PRO A 247 1.89 -28.76 -3.70
N GLU A 248 3.20 -28.58 -3.88
CA GLU A 248 4.18 -29.66 -3.92
C GLU A 248 4.36 -30.36 -2.58
N THR A 249 4.05 -29.66 -1.48
CA THR A 249 4.25 -30.17 -0.11
C THR A 249 2.95 -30.38 0.64
N GLY A 250 1.83 -29.85 0.14
CA GLY A 250 0.54 -29.83 0.83
C GLY A 250 0.55 -28.96 2.08
N VAL A 251 1.41 -27.94 2.15
CA VAL A 251 1.53 -27.03 3.30
C VAL A 251 0.74 -25.76 3.06
N ILE A 252 -0.11 -25.43 4.01
CA ILE A 252 -0.85 -24.18 4.11
C ILE A 252 -0.01 -23.19 4.93
N LEU A 253 0.11 -21.94 4.46
CA LEU A 253 0.68 -20.84 5.23
C LEU A 253 -0.39 -19.77 5.46
N GLU A 254 -0.72 -19.50 6.71
CA GLU A 254 -1.67 -18.44 7.08
C GLU A 254 -0.90 -17.20 7.57
N ALA A 255 -1.29 -16.05 7.04
CA ALA A 255 -0.87 -14.72 7.46
C ALA A 255 -1.64 -14.33 8.72
N ASP A 256 -1.00 -14.47 9.88
CA ASP A 256 -1.63 -14.12 11.15
C ASP A 256 -1.39 -12.64 11.48
N GLY A 257 -2.38 -11.81 11.17
CA GLY A 257 -2.43 -10.43 11.65
C GLY A 257 -2.57 -10.41 13.16
N ALA A 258 -1.72 -9.63 13.86
CA ALA A 258 -1.59 -9.60 15.32
C ALA A 258 -2.85 -9.22 16.15
N ILE A 259 -4.05 -9.16 15.55
CA ILE A 259 -5.26 -8.52 16.09
C ILE A 259 -6.52 -9.42 15.98
N LYS A 260 -6.40 -10.75 15.88
CA LYS A 260 -7.62 -11.57 15.81
C LYS A 260 -8.35 -11.75 17.16
N TYR A 261 -7.68 -11.62 18.32
CA TYR A 261 -8.27 -12.08 19.60
C TYR A 261 -8.29 -11.10 20.79
N ASN A 262 -7.65 -9.93 20.71
CA ASN A 262 -7.61 -9.03 21.88
C ASN A 262 -8.95 -8.31 22.09
N ASN A 263 -9.52 -8.45 23.29
CA ASN A 263 -10.69 -7.70 23.81
C ASN A 263 -12.01 -7.86 23.06
N ARG A 264 -12.38 -9.08 22.65
CA ARG A 264 -13.75 -9.37 22.18
C ARG A 264 -14.47 -10.37 23.06
N ALA A 265 -15.78 -10.15 23.26
CA ALA A 265 -16.64 -11.05 24.03
C ALA A 265 -16.80 -12.43 23.37
N ASP A 266 -16.53 -12.55 22.07
CA ASP A 266 -16.63 -13.78 21.26
C ASP A 266 -15.27 -14.47 21.04
N ALA A 267 -14.19 -14.01 21.68
CA ALA A 267 -12.84 -14.53 21.44
C ALA A 267 -12.75 -16.05 21.63
N SER A 268 -13.43 -16.61 22.63
CA SER A 268 -13.45 -18.07 22.87
C SER A 268 -14.13 -18.86 21.74
N LEU A 269 -15.16 -18.31 21.10
CA LEU A 269 -15.83 -18.93 19.96
C LEU A 269 -14.96 -18.89 18.71
N LEU A 270 -14.31 -17.75 18.44
CA LEU A 270 -13.39 -17.62 17.32
C LEU A 270 -12.19 -18.57 17.45
N ILE A 271 -11.64 -18.73 18.67
CA ILE A 271 -10.57 -19.70 18.94
C ILE A 271 -11.04 -21.14 18.72
N ALA A 272 -12.28 -21.47 19.10
CA ALA A 272 -12.84 -22.80 18.88
C ALA A 272 -13.02 -23.09 17.38
N ASP A 273 -13.56 -22.13 16.62
CA ASP A 273 -13.72 -22.25 15.16
C ASP A 273 -12.38 -22.41 14.44
N ASP A 274 -11.37 -21.60 14.81
CA ASP A 274 -10.01 -21.72 14.25
C ASP A 274 -9.38 -23.09 14.54
N ARG A 275 -9.61 -23.65 15.74
CA ARG A 275 -9.14 -25.00 16.09
C ARG A 275 -9.85 -26.08 15.30
N ASP A 276 -11.17 -25.97 15.12
CA ASP A 276 -11.94 -26.94 14.34
C ASP A 276 -11.58 -26.88 12.85
N ARG A 277 -11.42 -25.68 12.29
CA ARG A 277 -10.89 -25.48 10.94
C ARG A 277 -9.52 -26.14 10.78
N GLU A 278 -8.59 -25.88 11.69
CA GLU A 278 -7.24 -26.47 11.65
C GLU A 278 -7.30 -28.00 11.75
N ARG A 279 -8.14 -28.55 12.64
CA ARG A 279 -8.35 -30.00 12.78
C ARG A 279 -8.88 -30.61 11.48
N LEU A 280 -9.85 -29.98 10.83
CA LEU A 280 -10.43 -30.46 9.58
C LEU A 280 -9.41 -30.46 8.43
N LEU A 281 -8.66 -29.37 8.27
CA LEU A 281 -7.63 -29.25 7.22
C LEU A 281 -6.49 -30.26 7.44
N ARG A 282 -6.01 -30.42 8.67
CA ARG A 282 -4.99 -31.44 9.00
C ARG A 282 -5.53 -32.85 8.82
N GLY A 283 -6.80 -33.09 9.11
CA GLY A 283 -7.47 -34.38 8.89
C GLY A 283 -7.52 -34.80 7.42
N LEU A 284 -7.46 -33.85 6.48
CA LEU A 284 -7.30 -34.10 5.04
C LEU A 284 -5.85 -34.34 4.61
N GLY A 285 -4.90 -34.29 5.54
CA GLY A 285 -3.49 -34.50 5.28
C GLY A 285 -2.71 -33.24 4.91
N PHE A 286 -3.27 -32.03 5.08
CA PHE A 286 -2.52 -30.79 4.91
C PHE A 286 -1.59 -30.51 6.10
N GLY A 287 -0.40 -29.97 5.81
CA GLY A 287 0.42 -29.29 6.81
C GLY A 287 -0.08 -27.86 6.98
N LEU A 288 0.08 -27.28 8.17
CA LEU A 288 -0.31 -25.90 8.42
C LEU A 288 0.73 -25.20 9.28
N THR A 289 1.11 -24.00 8.87
CA THR A 289 1.95 -23.07 9.63
C THR A 289 1.43 -21.65 9.54
N ARG A 290 1.80 -20.81 10.51
CA ARG A 290 1.42 -19.39 10.56
C ARG A 290 2.66 -18.52 10.65
N TYR A 291 2.59 -17.33 10.08
CA TYR A 291 3.64 -16.31 10.21
C TYR A 291 3.02 -14.94 10.50
N GLN A 292 3.77 -14.12 11.25
CA GLN A 292 3.34 -12.80 11.68
C GLN A 292 4.02 -11.71 10.85
N TRP A 293 3.53 -10.48 10.97
CA TRP A 293 4.09 -9.30 10.32
C TRP A 293 5.61 -9.14 10.56
N SER A 294 6.05 -9.26 11.81
CA SER A 294 7.47 -9.14 12.17
C SER A 294 8.33 -10.18 11.45
N THR A 295 7.87 -11.43 11.38
CA THR A 295 8.54 -12.51 10.64
C THR A 295 8.61 -12.17 9.14
N ALA A 296 7.49 -11.81 8.52
CA ALA A 296 7.44 -11.55 7.08
C ALA A 296 8.31 -10.35 6.66
N VAL A 297 8.38 -9.30 7.49
CA VAL A 297 9.14 -8.08 7.19
C VAL A 297 10.63 -8.22 7.51
N HIS A 298 10.97 -8.79 8.67
CA HIS A 298 12.33 -8.75 9.20
C HIS A 298 13.07 -10.09 9.04
N HIS A 299 12.35 -11.21 8.93
CA HIS A 299 12.92 -12.56 8.89
C HIS A 299 12.26 -13.43 7.80
N PRO A 300 12.26 -13.02 6.52
CA PRO A 300 11.57 -13.76 5.45
C PRO A 300 12.03 -15.22 5.33
N GLY A 301 13.31 -15.52 5.62
CA GLY A 301 13.81 -16.90 5.65
C GLY A 301 13.13 -17.80 6.69
N GLU A 302 12.62 -17.22 7.79
CA GLU A 302 11.86 -17.96 8.79
C GLU A 302 10.50 -18.42 8.27
N VAL A 303 9.87 -17.66 7.36
CA VAL A 303 8.62 -18.09 6.69
C VAL A 303 8.86 -19.39 5.93
N ILE A 304 9.96 -19.46 5.16
CA ILE A 304 10.35 -20.65 4.41
C ILE A 304 10.71 -21.80 5.36
N PHE A 305 11.50 -21.53 6.40
CA PHE A 305 11.87 -22.54 7.39
C PHE A 305 10.64 -23.17 8.05
N ARG A 306 9.67 -22.35 8.46
CA ARG A 306 8.41 -22.81 9.05
C ARG A 306 7.59 -23.66 8.08
N ALA A 307 7.60 -23.32 6.79
CA ALA A 307 6.94 -24.12 5.76
C ALA A 307 7.62 -25.48 5.56
N ALA A 308 8.96 -25.51 5.52
CA ALA A 308 9.74 -26.75 5.42
C ALA A 308 9.54 -27.65 6.65
N GLU A 309 9.52 -27.08 7.86
CA GLU A 309 9.23 -27.83 9.08
C GLU A 309 7.79 -28.38 9.08
N ALA A 310 6.80 -27.61 8.63
CA ALA A 310 5.43 -28.09 8.49
C ALA A 310 5.33 -29.24 7.47
N ALA A 311 6.08 -29.19 6.36
CA ALA A 311 6.17 -30.29 5.40
C ALA A 311 6.79 -31.55 6.03
N ARG A 312 7.87 -31.39 6.82
CA ARG A 312 8.53 -32.50 7.53
C ARG A 312 7.60 -33.15 8.55
N LEU A 313 6.87 -32.34 9.32
CA LEU A 313 5.93 -32.82 10.35
C LEU A 313 4.69 -33.51 9.75
N ARG A 314 4.24 -33.09 8.57
CA ARG A 314 3.19 -33.79 7.81
C ARG A 314 3.61 -35.21 7.42
N GLY A 315 4.91 -35.44 7.23
CA GLY A 315 5.49 -36.75 6.90
C GLY A 315 5.23 -37.16 5.44
N PRO A 316 5.58 -38.41 5.08
CA PRO A 316 5.62 -38.88 3.69
C PRO A 316 4.24 -39.20 3.08
N GLN A 317 3.17 -38.59 3.56
CA GLN A 317 1.82 -38.86 3.09
C GLN A 317 1.61 -38.34 1.65
N PRO A 318 0.66 -38.89 0.88
CA PRO A 318 0.26 -38.32 -0.41
C PRO A 318 -0.22 -36.87 -0.25
N VAL A 319 0.25 -35.99 -1.14
CA VAL A 319 -0.14 -34.58 -1.14
C VAL A 319 -1.64 -34.45 -1.41
N PRO A 320 -2.40 -33.71 -0.58
CA PRO A 320 -3.82 -33.50 -0.83
C PRO A 320 -4.03 -32.69 -2.12
N THR A 321 -4.94 -33.17 -2.97
CA THR A 321 -5.32 -32.52 -4.24
C THR A 321 -6.72 -31.92 -4.21
N CYS A 322 -7.42 -32.04 -3.08
CA CYS A 322 -8.75 -31.46 -2.86
C CYS A 322 -8.64 -29.94 -2.60
N TRP A 323 -8.29 -29.19 -3.62
CA TRP A 323 -8.24 -27.73 -3.55
C TRP A 323 -8.50 -27.12 -4.92
N ARG A 324 -8.89 -25.85 -4.94
CA ARG A 324 -9.03 -25.08 -6.17
C ARG A 324 -8.77 -23.60 -5.93
N VAL A 325 -8.28 -22.93 -6.96
CA VAL A 325 -7.94 -21.51 -6.90
C VAL A 325 -9.19 -20.64 -7.10
N ASP A 326 -10.10 -21.06 -7.97
CA ASP A 326 -11.31 -20.29 -8.26
C ASP A 326 -12.39 -20.51 -7.19
N SER A 327 -13.17 -19.46 -6.92
CA SER A 327 -14.27 -19.50 -5.96
C SER A 327 -15.25 -20.63 -6.29
N PRO A 328 -15.60 -21.49 -5.31
CA PRO A 328 -16.60 -22.54 -5.50
C PRO A 328 -18.04 -22.01 -5.49
N PHE A 329 -18.24 -20.71 -5.28
CA PHE A 329 -19.55 -20.05 -5.14
C PHE A 329 -19.95 -19.21 -6.36
N ASN A 330 -19.16 -19.28 -7.43
CA ASN A 330 -19.44 -18.58 -8.69
C ASN A 330 -20.38 -19.37 -9.60
#